data_AF-A0A7I7JZ44-F1
#
_entry.id   AF-A0A7I7JZ44-F1
#
_cell.length_a   1.000
_cell.length_b   1.000
_cell.length_c   1.000
_cell.angle_alpha   90.00
_cell.angle_beta   90.00
_cell.angle_gamma   90.00
#
_symmetry.space_group_name_H-M   'P 1'
#
loop_
_entity.id
_entity.type
_entity.pdbx_description
1 polymer ?
#
loop_
_entity_poly.entity_id
_entity_poly.type
_entity_poly.pdbx_seq_one_letter_code
_entity_poly.pdbx_strand_id
1 'polypeptide(L)' 'MTDDDAGPIEQLPRSDWTDQDLLTKVEARERLVEEIARTWVRLDQARAGTGDSAEIALLERRLNAMESIRNEYNDYLGGT' A
#
# COMPACT_ATOMS: atom_id res chain seq x y z
N MET A 1 25.03 -14.35 -47.03
CA MET A 1 24.40 -15.26 -46.05
C MET A 1 25.38 -15.43 -44.92
N THR A 2 25.21 -14.64 -43.87
CA THR A 2 25.63 -14.89 -42.48
C THR A 2 25.16 -13.67 -41.69
N ASP A 3 23.89 -13.71 -41.33
CA ASP A 3 23.38 -12.88 -40.23
C ASP A 3 23.43 -13.73 -38.96
N ASP A 4 23.55 -13.03 -37.85
CA ASP A 4 23.26 -13.45 -36.48
C ASP A 4 24.42 -13.99 -35.63
N ASP A 5 25.28 -13.03 -35.29
CA ASP A 5 25.88 -12.92 -33.96
C ASP A 5 24.79 -12.62 -32.92
N ALA A 6 24.44 -13.62 -32.10
CA ALA A 6 23.74 -13.42 -30.83
C ALA A 6 24.02 -14.62 -29.91
N GLY A 7 25.01 -14.48 -29.03
CA GLY A 7 25.25 -15.44 -27.95
C GLY A 7 24.02 -15.59 -27.03
N PRO A 8 23.94 -16.68 -26.24
CA PRO A 8 22.76 -16.97 -25.42
C PRO A 8 22.45 -15.81 -24.47
N ILE A 9 21.26 -15.24 -24.60
CA ILE A 9 20.74 -14.24 -23.67
C ILE A 9 20.53 -14.94 -22.33
N GLU A 10 21.37 -14.62 -21.34
CA GLU A 10 21.20 -15.07 -19.97
C GLU A 10 19.89 -14.47 -19.43
N GLN A 11 18.84 -15.29 -19.37
CA GLN A 11 17.53 -14.85 -18.87
C GLN A 11 17.69 -14.48 -17.39
N LEU A 12 17.38 -13.23 -17.05
CA LEU A 12 17.30 -12.78 -15.66
C LEU A 12 16.37 -13.72 -14.87
N PRO A 13 16.68 -14.07 -13.61
CA PRO A 13 15.78 -14.85 -12.78
C PRO A 13 14.41 -14.18 -12.78
N ARG A 14 13.39 -14.98 -13.14
CA ARG A 14 11.99 -14.58 -13.24
C ARG A 14 11.66 -13.79 -11.99
N SER A 15 11.41 -12.48 -12.13
CA SER A 15 11.19 -11.63 -10.96
C SER A 15 9.97 -12.16 -10.20
N ASP A 16 10.16 -12.53 -8.94
CA ASP A 16 9.12 -12.94 -7.98
C ASP A 16 7.95 -11.92 -7.88
N TRP A 17 8.13 -10.74 -8.46
CA TRP A 17 7.10 -9.70 -8.62
C TRP A 17 5.96 -10.08 -9.59
N THR A 18 6.14 -11.08 -10.45
CA THR A 18 5.07 -11.54 -11.38
C THR A 18 4.12 -12.58 -10.79
N ASP A 19 4.47 -13.20 -9.66
CA ASP A 19 3.62 -14.16 -8.95
C ASP A 19 2.78 -13.49 -7.84
N GLN A 20 2.85 -12.17 -7.68
CA GLN A 20 1.99 -11.41 -6.76
C GLN A 20 0.62 -11.16 -7.40
N ASP A 21 -0.43 -11.61 -6.71
CA ASP A 21 -1.81 -11.26 -7.03
C ASP A 21 -1.99 -9.73 -6.92
N LEU A 22 -2.14 -9.07 -8.07
CA LEU A 22 -2.28 -7.61 -8.13
C LEU A 22 -3.69 -7.22 -7.73
N LEU A 23 -3.80 -6.38 -6.70
CA LEU A 23 -5.09 -5.88 -6.26
C LEU A 23 -5.71 -4.92 -7.28
N THR A 24 -7.00 -5.10 -7.53
CA THR A 24 -7.79 -4.03 -8.16
C THR A 24 -7.82 -2.81 -7.24
N LYS A 25 -8.08 -1.63 -7.82
CA LYS A 25 -8.19 -0.40 -7.02
C LYS A 25 -9.32 -0.44 -5.99
N VAL A 26 -10.38 -1.20 -6.26
CA VAL A 26 -11.48 -1.42 -5.31
C VAL A 26 -11.00 -2.24 -4.12
N GLU A 27 -10.31 -3.37 -4.36
CA GLU A 27 -9.78 -4.23 -3.30
C GLU A 27 -8.67 -3.54 -2.49
N ALA A 28 -7.84 -2.73 -3.15
CA ALA A 28 -6.84 -1.91 -2.47
C ALA A 28 -7.49 -0.88 -1.54
N ARG A 29 -8.56 -0.21 -2.01
CA ARG A 29 -9.35 0.73 -1.19
C ARG A 29 -9.98 0.04 0.02
N GLU A 30 -10.58 -1.14 -0.16
CA GLU A 30 -11.24 -1.88 0.91
C GLU A 30 -10.25 -2.30 1.99
N ARG A 31 -9.11 -2.88 1.60
CA ARG A 31 -8.02 -3.21 2.55
C ARG A 31 -7.49 -1.97 3.26
N LEU A 32 -7.37 -0.85 2.55
CA LEU A 32 -6.94 0.42 3.16
C LEU A 32 -7.94 0.93 4.20
N VAL A 33 -9.24 0.81 3.96
CA VAL A 33 -10.29 1.18 4.94
C VAL A 33 -10.18 0.34 6.21
N GLU A 34 -9.91 -0.96 6.09
CA GLU A 34 -9.71 -1.81 7.25
C GLU A 34 -8.45 -1.43 8.05
N GLU A 35 -7.34 -1.13 7.37
CA GLU A 35 -6.10 -0.68 8.02
C GLU A 35 -6.26 0.68 8.72
N ILE A 36 -7.03 1.59 8.13
CA ILE A 36 -7.42 2.86 8.75
C ILE A 36 -8.18 2.58 10.06
N ALA A 37 -9.17 1.67 10.04
CA ALA A 37 -9.93 1.31 11.24
C ALA A 37 -9.03 0.69 12.33
N ARG A 38 -8.13 -0.23 11.96
CA ARG A 38 -7.15 -0.81 12.89
C ARG A 38 -6.24 0.25 13.51
N THR A 39 -5.78 1.21 12.71
CA THR A 39 -4.90 2.29 13.18
C THR A 39 -5.63 3.26 14.09
N TRP A 40 -6.89 3.57 13.82
CA TRP A 40 -7.76 4.34 14.71
C TRP A 40 -7.88 3.68 16.09
N VAL A 41 -8.17 2.37 16.14
CA VAL A 41 -8.25 1.62 17.41
C VAL A 41 -6.93 1.66 18.16
N ARG A 42 -5.80 1.49 17.47
CA ARG A 42 -4.47 1.57 18.10
C ARG A 42 -4.18 2.97 18.65
N LEU A 43 -4.55 4.02 17.92
CA LEU A 43 -4.40 5.41 18.36
C LEU A 43 -5.25 5.69 19.60
N ASP A 44 -6.49 5.22 19.63
CA ASP A 44 -7.38 5.35 20.79
C ASP A 44 -6.80 4.65 22.03
N GLN A 45 -6.31 3.42 21.86
CA GLN A 45 -5.62 2.67 22.92
C GLN A 45 -4.37 3.40 23.42
N ALA A 46 -3.56 3.96 22.52
CA ALA A 46 -2.36 4.72 22.89
C ALA A 46 -2.70 5.99 23.69
N ARG A 47 -3.78 6.69 23.29
CA ARG A 47 -4.27 7.88 24.00
C ARG A 47 -4.91 7.57 25.36
N ALA A 48 -5.58 6.43 25.48
CA ALA A 48 -6.23 6.01 26.73
C ALA A 48 -5.23 5.45 27.76
N GLY A 49 -4.10 4.91 27.29
CA GLY A 49 -3.01 4.43 28.15
C GLY A 49 -1.98 5.51 28.50
N THR A 50 -0.82 5.09 28.98
CA THR A 50 0.38 5.94 29.11
C THR A 50 1.19 5.94 27.82
N GLY A 51 0.53 5.90 26.66
CA GLY A 51 1.21 5.84 25.36
C GLY A 51 2.19 6.99 25.22
N ASP A 52 3.37 6.72 24.67
CA ASP A 52 4.35 7.76 24.42
C ASP A 52 3.77 8.75 23.39
N SER A 53 3.92 10.04 23.68
CA SER A 53 3.59 11.14 22.76
C SER A 53 4.17 10.94 21.36
N ALA A 54 5.35 10.32 21.24
CA ALA A 54 5.96 9.99 19.96
C ALA A 54 5.18 8.90 19.20
N GLU A 55 4.67 7.87 19.89
CA GLU A 55 3.83 6.84 19.28
C GLU A 55 2.51 7.43 18.79
N ILE A 56 1.87 8.27 19.60
CA ILE A 56 0.61 8.96 19.24
C ILE A 56 0.82 9.80 17.97
N ALA A 57 1.87 10.65 17.95
CA ALA A 57 2.17 11.50 16.79
C ALA A 57 2.48 10.68 15.52
N LEU A 58 3.17 9.54 15.66
CA LEU A 58 3.44 8.64 14.54
C LEU A 58 2.16 8.02 13.99
N LEU A 59 1.26 7.55 14.87
CA LEU A 59 -0.02 6.96 14.49
C LEU A 59 -0.93 7.98 13.81
N GLU A 60 -1.00 9.21 14.33
CA GLU A 60 -1.74 10.32 13.70
C GLU A 60 -1.22 10.64 12.30
N ARG A 61 0.11 10.75 12.14
CA ARG A 61 0.71 11.01 10.82
C ARG A 61 0.40 9.88 9.83
N ARG A 62 0.52 8.63 10.26
CA ARG A 62 0.23 7.46 9.42
C ARG A 62 -1.24 7.45 9.01
N LEU A 63 -2.13 7.71 9.96
CA LEU A 63 -3.56 7.76 9.73
C LEU A 63 -3.93 8.83 8.70
N ASN A 64 -3.41 10.05 8.87
CA ASN A 64 -3.61 11.14 7.91
C ASN A 64 -3.15 10.76 6.48
N ALA A 65 -2.00 10.10 6.36
CA ALA A 65 -1.50 9.65 5.05
C ALA A 65 -2.43 8.60 4.41
N MET A 66 -2.89 7.63 5.19
CA MET A 66 -3.81 6.60 4.69
C MET A 66 -5.16 7.18 4.30
N GLU A 67 -5.69 8.13 5.07
CA GLU A 67 -6.95 8.82 4.75
C GLU A 67 -6.84 9.66 3.47
N SER A 68 -5.69 10.30 3.24
CA SER A 68 -5.39 10.99 1.98
C SER A 68 -5.46 10.03 0.78
N ILE A 69 -4.78 8.89 0.86
CA ILE A 69 -4.77 7.89 -0.22
C ILE A 69 -6.17 7.29 -0.44
N ARG A 70 -6.94 7.05 0.64
CA ARG A 70 -8.33 6.60 0.53
C ARG A 70 -9.18 7.61 -0.25
N ASN A 71 -8.98 8.91 -0.02
CA ASN A 71 -9.70 9.95 -0.75
C ASN A 71 -9.33 9.92 -2.24
N GLU A 72 -8.04 9.74 -2.58
CA GLU A 72 -7.62 9.57 -3.98
C GLU A 72 -8.29 8.36 -4.65
N TYR A 73 -8.46 7.24 -3.92
CA TYR A 73 -9.23 6.10 -4.43
C TYR A 73 -10.71 6.41 -4.62
N ASN A 74 -11.32 7.15 -3.69
CA ASN A 74 -12.73 7.55 -3.81
C ASN A 74 -12.94 8.47 -5.02
N ASP A 75 -12.04 9.43 -5.24
CA ASP A 75 -12.08 10.33 -6.40
C ASP A 75 -11.93 9.55 -7.71
N TYR A 76 -11.00 8.60 -7.75
CA TYR A 76 -10.81 7.72 -8.91
C TYR A 76 -12.05 6.87 -9.22
N LEU A 77 -12.74 6.35 -8.20
CA LEU A 77 -13.91 5.49 -8.38
C LEU A 77 -15.21 6.28 -8.59
N GLY A 78 -15.29 7.52 -8.11
CA GLY A 78 -16.45 8.40 -8.21
C GLY A 78 -16.50 9.23 -9.49
N GLY A 79 -15.39 9.39 -10.21
CA GLY A 79 -15.29 10.13 -11.47
C GLY A 79 -15.84 9.38 -12.70
N THR A 80 -17.10 8.92 -12.64
CA THR A 80 -17.83 8.31 -13.79
C THR A 80 -18.78 9.30 -14.45
#